data_AF-A0A3N2M4S0-F1
#
_entry.id   AF-A0A3N2M4S0-F1
#
_cell.length_a   1.000
_cell.length_b   1.000
_cell.length_c   1.000
_cell.angle_alpha   90.00
_cell.angle_beta   90.00
_cell.angle_gamma   90.00
#
_symmetry.space_group_name_H-M   'P 1'
#
loop_
_entity.id
_entity.type
_entity.pdbx_description
1 polymer ?
#
loop_
_entity_poly.entity_id
_entity_poly.type
_entity_poly.pdbx_seq_one_letter_code
_entity_poly.pdbx_strand_id
1 'polypeptide(L)' 'MTKLQQHKFLASNIIDNLVKNVMHDKECDILTAMKRVYQSPVVNWLQDNDDDLTSQSSAYAYELLKRYPTKESIME' A
#
# COMPACT_ATOMS: atom_id res chain seq x y z
N MET A 1 15.83 18.00 -4.14
CA MET A 1 14.56 17.25 -4.06
C MET A 1 13.69 17.95 -3.03
N THR A 2 12.47 18.34 -3.36
CA THR A 2 11.55 18.97 -2.39
C THR A 2 10.95 17.92 -1.44
N LYS A 3 10.43 18.32 -0.27
CA LYS A 3 9.76 17.40 0.66
C LYS A 3 8.65 16.58 -0.02
N LEU A 4 7.85 17.23 -0.87
CA LEU A 4 6.81 16.58 -1.67
C LEU A 4 7.37 15.53 -2.64
N GLN A 5 8.51 15.80 -3.27
CA GLN A 5 9.17 14.83 -4.16
C GLN A 5 9.73 13.63 -3.39
N GLN A 6 10.27 13.86 -2.19
CA GLN A 6 10.74 12.79 -1.30
C GLN A 6 9.59 11.92 -0.81
N HIS A 7 8.50 12.54 -0.36
CA HIS A 7 7.29 11.83 0.07
C HIS A 7 6.72 10.97 -1.05
N LYS A 8 6.54 11.52 -2.26
CA LYS A 8 6.07 10.74 -3.42
C LYS A 8 6.99 9.56 -3.75
N PHE A 9 8.30 9.78 -3.72
CA PHE A 9 9.27 8.72 -3.96
C PHE A 9 9.17 7.60 -2.91
N LEU A 10 9.06 7.94 -1.62
CA LEU A 10 8.91 6.97 -0.54
C LEU A 10 7.59 6.21 -0.64
N ALA A 11 6.47 6.92 -0.87
CA ALA A 11 5.16 6.33 -1.04
C ALA A 11 5.14 5.33 -2.23
N SER A 12 5.70 5.71 -3.38
CA SER A 12 5.84 4.80 -4.52
C SER A 12 6.64 3.53 -4.18
N ASN A 13 7.79 3.67 -3.51
CA ASN A 13 8.58 2.50 -3.09
C ASN A 13 7.82 1.60 -2.11
N ILE A 14 7.03 2.18 -1.20
CA ILE A 14 6.19 1.40 -0.28
C ILE A 14 5.12 0.65 -1.07
N ILE A 15 4.41 1.31 -1.97
CA ILE A 15 3.35 0.72 -2.81
C ILE A 15 3.92 -0.43 -3.66
N ASP A 16 5.08 -0.25 -4.28
CA ASP A 16 5.71 -1.31 -5.08
C ASP A 16 6.02 -2.56 -4.25
N ASN A 17 6.45 -2.38 -3.01
CA ASN A 17 6.69 -3.49 -2.09
C ASN A 17 5.38 -4.13 -1.60
N LEU A 18 4.32 -3.34 -1.38
CA LEU A 18 2.99 -3.87 -1.06
C LEU A 18 2.48 -4.77 -2.18
N VAL A 19 2.59 -4.34 -3.43
CA VAL A 19 2.16 -5.13 -4.60
C VAL A 19 2.93 -6.46 -4.64
N LYS A 20 4.25 -6.44 -4.46
CA LYS A 20 5.06 -7.68 -4.40
C LYS A 20 4.63 -8.62 -3.28
N ASN A 21 4.39 -8.09 -2.09
CA ASN A 21 3.94 -8.89 -0.95
C ASN A 21 2.55 -9.48 -1.17
N VAL A 22 1.61 -8.72 -1.77
CA VAL A 22 0.28 -9.24 -2.12
C VAL A 22 0.38 -10.34 -3.17
N MET A 23 1.19 -10.15 -4.23
CA MET A 23 1.41 -11.17 -5.26
C MET A 23 1.93 -12.47 -4.65
N HIS A 24 2.89 -12.36 -3.72
CA HIS A 24 3.47 -13.53 -3.06
C HIS A 24 2.47 -14.23 -2.13
N ASP A 25 1.84 -13.49 -1.21
CA ASP A 25 0.95 -14.08 -0.18
C ASP A 25 -0.38 -14.58 -0.76
N LYS A 26 -0.83 -14.05 -1.89
CA LYS A 26 -2.11 -14.42 -2.53
C LYS A 26 -1.94 -15.20 -3.83
N GLU A 27 -0.70 -15.52 -4.20
CA GLU A 27 -0.36 -16.22 -5.45
C GLU A 27 -1.09 -15.66 -6.68
N CYS A 28 -1.19 -14.33 -6.77
CA CYS A 28 -1.95 -13.63 -7.81
C CYS A 28 -1.04 -12.85 -8.77
N ASP A 29 -1.57 -12.54 -9.96
CA ASP A 29 -0.87 -11.71 -10.93
C ASP A 29 -0.77 -10.24 -10.47
N ILE A 30 0.10 -9.49 -11.15
CA ILE A 30 0.40 -8.10 -10.81
C ILE A 30 -0.83 -7.18 -10.92
N LEU A 31 -1.72 -7.39 -11.89
CA LEU A 31 -2.90 -6.53 -12.06
C LEU A 31 -3.89 -6.76 -10.91
N THR A 32 -4.08 -8.02 -10.52
CA THR A 32 -4.91 -8.37 -9.36
C THR A 32 -4.34 -7.80 -8.06
N ALA A 33 -3.02 -7.91 -7.86
CA ALA A 33 -2.36 -7.36 -6.69
C ALA A 33 -2.44 -5.82 -6.64
N MET A 34 -2.16 -5.14 -7.77
CA MET A 34 -2.30 -3.69 -7.88
C MET A 34 -3.74 -3.26 -7.58
N LYS A 35 -4.74 -3.91 -8.16
CA LYS A 35 -6.14 -3.59 -7.90
C LYS A 35 -6.46 -3.64 -6.40
N ARG A 36 -6.05 -4.70 -5.70
CA ARG A 36 -6.24 -4.85 -4.25
C ARG A 36 -5.53 -3.75 -3.46
N VAL A 37 -4.28 -3.44 -3.81
CA VAL A 37 -3.48 -2.40 -3.14
C VAL A 37 -4.12 -1.01 -3.34
N TYR A 38 -4.41 -0.60 -4.57
CA TYR A 38 -4.96 0.72 -4.88
C TYR A 38 -6.39 0.93 -4.42
N GLN A 39 -7.16 -0.14 -4.23
CA GLN A 39 -8.49 -0.04 -3.61
C GLN A 39 -8.42 0.10 -2.08
N SER A 40 -7.28 -0.17 -1.44
CA SER A 40 -7.13 -0.11 0.00
C SER A 40 -7.03 1.34 0.51
N PRO A 41 -7.64 1.65 1.68
CA PRO A 41 -7.45 2.94 2.33
C PRO A 41 -5.98 3.24 2.68
N VAL A 42 -5.14 2.21 2.80
CA VAL A 42 -3.70 2.36 3.10
C VAL A 42 -2.96 3.14 2.02
N VAL A 43 -3.34 3.01 0.75
CA VAL A 43 -2.73 3.79 -0.33
C VAL A 43 -3.10 5.26 -0.23
N ASN A 44 -4.33 5.57 0.18
CA ASN A 44 -4.76 6.94 0.40
C ASN A 44 -3.97 7.58 1.54
N TRP A 45 -3.75 6.84 2.65
CA TRP A 45 -2.93 7.31 3.77
C TRP A 45 -1.47 7.52 3.39
N LEU A 46 -0.90 6.65 2.53
CA LEU A 46 0.47 6.80 2.04
C LEU A 46 0.65 7.99 1.09
N GLN A 47 -0.42 8.46 0.45
CA GLN A 47 -0.42 9.60 -0.45
C GLN A 47 -0.80 10.91 0.24
N ASP A 48 -1.34 10.81 1.46
CA ASP A 48 -1.60 11.97 2.30
C ASP A 48 -0.28 12.50 2.88
N ASN A 49 -0.02 13.78 2.66
CA ASN A 49 1.23 14.41 3.09
C ASN A 49 1.19 14.84 4.56
N ASP A 50 0.01 14.82 5.19
CA ASP A 50 -0.15 15.14 6.61
C ASP A 50 0.03 13.89 7.50
N ASP A 51 -0.04 12.69 6.92
CA ASP A 51 0.09 11.44 7.67
C ASP A 51 1.55 10.95 7.69
N ASP A 52 2.07 10.59 8.87
CA ASP A 52 3.47 10.17 9.05
C ASP A 52 3.70 8.71 8.60
N LEU A 53 2.75 8.14 7.85
CA LEU A 53 2.83 6.75 7.39
C LEU A 53 4.01 6.49 6.46
N THR A 54 4.49 7.52 5.75
CA THR A 54 5.66 7.41 4.85
C THR A 54 7.00 7.37 5.58
N SER A 55 7.03 7.67 6.88
CA SER A 55 8.19 7.38 7.75
C SER A 55 8.18 5.96 8.29
N GLN A 56 7.07 5.23 8.13
CA GLN A 56 6.93 3.85 8.54
C GLN A 56 7.38 2.89 7.43
N SER A 57 7.87 1.70 7.81
CA SER A 57 8.37 0.71 6.85
C SER A 57 7.26 0.14 5.96
N SER A 58 7.63 -0.39 4.79
CA SER A 58 6.68 -1.08 3.89
C SER A 58 6.03 -2.31 4.53
N ALA A 59 6.70 -2.96 5.47
CA ALA A 59 6.12 -4.05 6.27
C ALA A 59 4.96 -3.57 7.15
N TYR A 60 5.09 -2.39 7.76
CA TYR A 60 4.00 -1.80 8.56
C TYR A 60 2.78 -1.47 7.70
N ALA A 61 3.00 -0.86 6.53
CA ALA A 61 1.93 -0.60 5.58
C ALA A 61 1.25 -1.90 5.10
N TYR A 62 2.01 -3.00 4.98
CA TYR A 62 1.46 -4.31 4.60
C TYR A 62 0.56 -4.91 5.68
N GLU A 63 0.96 -4.79 6.94
CA GLU A 63 0.11 -5.22 8.06
C GLU A 63 -1.16 -4.36 8.19
N LEU A 64 -1.09 -3.06 7.90
CA LEU A 64 -2.29 -2.23 7.79
C LEU A 64 -3.19 -2.67 6.64
N LEU A 65 -2.61 -3.05 5.50
CA LEU A 65 -3.36 -3.54 4.34
C LEU A 65 -4.16 -4.81 4.70
N LYS A 66 -3.58 -5.71 5.50
CA LYS A 66 -4.26 -6.92 6.01
C LYS A 66 -5.36 -6.61 7.01
N ARG A 67 -5.17 -5.59 7.86
CA ARG A 67 -6.13 -5.19 8.91
C ARG A 67 -7.31 -4.38 8.36
N TYR A 68 -7.09 -3.61 7.30
CA TYR A 68 -8.10 -2.80 6.63
C TYR A 68 -8.27 -3.24 5.18
N PRO A 69 -8.73 -4.49 4.95
CA PRO A 69 -8.99 -4.97 3.62
C PRO A 69 -10.17 -4.18 3.02
N THR A 70 -10.21 -4.13 1.69
CA THR A 70 -11.30 -3.51 0.94
C THR A 70 -12.64 -4.17 1.28
N LYS A 71 -13.74 -3.42 1.19
CA LYS A 71 -15.10 -3.92 1.48
C LYS A 71 -15.48 -5.22 0.73
N GLU A 72 -14.85 -5.51 -0.41
CA GLU A 72 -15.06 -6.75 -1.16
C GLU A 72 -14.47 -8.00 -0.48
N SER A 73 -13.52 -7.85 0.44
CA SER A 73 -12.82 -8.99 1.07
C SER A 73 -13.52 -9.55 2.31
N ILE A 74 -14.69 -9.01 2.71
CA ILE A 74 -15.46 -9.44 3.89
C ILE A 74 -16.53 -10.49 3.51
N MET A 75 -16.59 -10.91 2.23
CA MET A 75 -17.62 -11.83 1.71
C MET A 75 -17.11 -13.21 1.27
N GLU A 76 -15.89 -13.61 1.63
CA GLU A 76 -15.40 -15.00 1.48
C GLU A 76 -15.33 -15.72 2.82
#